data_AF-A0A9D6ZH72-F1
#
_entry.id   AF-A0A9D6ZH72-F1
#
_cell.length_a   1.000
_cell.length_b   1.000
_cell.length_c   1.000
_cell.angle_alpha   90.00
_cell.angle_beta   90.00
_cell.angle_gamma   90.00
#
_symmetry.space_group_name_H-M   'P 1'
#
loop_
_entity.id
_entity.type
_entity.pdbx_description
1 polymer ?
#
loop_
_entity_poly.entity_id
_entity_poly.type
_entity_poly.pdbx_seq_one_letter_code
_entity_poly.pdbx_strand_id
1 'polypeptide(L)' 'WDSVLLVLMDDNYEPFEIYEAEHDDLIDAVAEAESSKRAKRGLLSVAKFKAIGQLIWTREDGELTDEIWDNQSGG' A
#
# COMPACT_ATOMS: atom_id res chain seq x y z
N TRP A 1 -9.34 -7.12 -10.22
CA TRP A 1 -8.70 -6.03 -9.46
C TRP A 1 -7.24 -6.37 -9.49
N ASP A 2 -6.41 -5.44 -9.95
CA ASP A 2 -5.02 -5.72 -10.25
C ASP A 2 -4.10 -5.30 -9.09
N SER A 3 -4.57 -4.37 -8.26
CA SER A 3 -3.90 -3.92 -7.03
C SER A 3 -4.88 -3.68 -5.88
N VAL A 4 -4.33 -3.60 -4.66
CA VAL A 4 -5.03 -3.30 -3.41
C VAL A 4 -4.43 -2.05 -2.80
N LEU A 5 -5.28 -1.14 -2.32
CA LEU A 5 -4.86 0.08 -1.63
C LEU A 5 -5.12 -0.01 -0.13
N LEU A 6 -4.10 0.30 0.67
CA LEU A 6 -4.22 0.60 2.09
C LEU A 6 -4.22 2.11 2.27
N VAL A 7 -5.36 2.66 2.67
CA VAL A 7 -5.53 4.08 2.99
C VAL A 7 -5.48 4.27 4.49
N LEU A 8 -4.50 5.01 4.99
CA LEU A 8 -4.42 5.38 6.40
C LEU A 8 -5.02 6.76 6.61
N MET A 9 -5.94 6.83 7.55
CA MET A 9 -6.70 8.04 7.89
C MET A 9 -6.39 8.46 9.33
N ASP A 10 -6.37 9.76 9.57
CA ASP A 10 -6.25 10.32 10.92
C ASP A 10 -7.62 10.37 11.63
N ASP A 11 -7.65 10.95 12.83
CA ASP A 11 -8.86 11.08 13.66
C ASP A 11 -9.94 11.97 13.02
N ASN A 12 -9.57 12.76 12.02
CA ASN A 12 -10.47 13.60 11.23
C ASN A 12 -11.02 12.90 9.99
N TYR A 13 -10.69 11.62 9.80
CA TYR A 13 -10.97 10.84 8.59
C TYR A 13 -10.28 11.39 7.34
N GLU A 14 -9.18 12.12 7.51
CA GLU A 14 -8.38 12.61 6.39
C GLU A 14 -7.25 11.62 6.08
N PRO A 15 -7.02 11.27 4.80
CA PRO A 15 -5.94 10.39 4.43
C PRO A 15 -4.58 11.07 4.65
N PHE A 16 -3.62 10.33 5.21
CA PHE A 16 -2.25 10.83 5.39
C PHE A 16 -1.19 9.98 4.67
N GLU A 17 -1.47 8.70 4.42
CA GLU A 17 -0.61 7.79 3.65
C GLU A 17 -1.47 6.81 2.84
N ILE A 18 -1.06 6.53 1.61
CA ILE A 18 -1.67 5.48 0.77
C ILE A 18 -0.58 4.55 0.27
N TYR A 19 -0.79 3.25 0.49
CA TYR A 19 0.08 2.20 -0.01
C TYR A 19 -0.65 1.36 -1.05
N GLU A 20 0.06 0.97 -2.10
CA GLU A 20 -0.41 0.03 -3.11
C GLU A 20 0.36 -1.28 -3.01
N ALA A 21 -0.34 -2.41 -3.10
CA ALA A 21 0.27 -3.73 -3.24
C ALA A 21 -0.35 -4.46 -4.42
N GLU A 22 0.46 -5.20 -5.17
CA GLU A 22 -0.02 -6.08 -6.23
C GLU A 22 -0.83 -7.24 -5.64
N HIS A 23 -1.79 -7.74 -6.44
CA HIS A 23 -2.64 -8.86 -6.06
C HIS A 23 -1.83 -10.08 -5.61
N ASP A 24 -0.75 -10.41 -6.33
CA ASP A 24 0.04 -11.61 -6.11
C ASP A 24 0.84 -11.55 -4.80
N ASP A 25 1.46 -10.41 -4.50
CA ASP A 25 2.16 -10.16 -3.24
C ASP A 25 1.21 -10.27 -2.03
N LEU A 26 -0.03 -9.83 -2.20
CA LEU A 26 -1.05 -9.89 -1.16
C LEU A 26 -1.48 -11.34 -0.86
N ILE A 27 -1.67 -12.16 -1.90
CA ILE A 27 -2.08 -13.57 -1.73
C ILE A 27 -1.02 -14.35 -0.96
N ASP A 28 0.25 -14.19 -1.32
CA ASP A 28 1.35 -14.88 -0.64
C ASP A 28 1.47 -14.44 0.82
N ALA A 29 1.34 -13.15 1.08
CA ALA A 29 1.41 -12.60 2.43
C ALA A 29 0.24 -13.07 3.32
N VAL A 30 -0.96 -13.22 2.74
CA VAL A 30 -2.15 -13.75 3.43
C VAL A 30 -2.00 -15.24 3.70
N ALA A 31 -1.57 -16.03 2.71
CA ALA A 31 -1.34 -17.47 2.88
C ALA A 31 -0.29 -17.77 3.96
N GLU A 32 0.81 -17.00 3.98
CA GLU A 32 1.81 -17.12 5.03
C GLU A 32 1.26 -16.69 6.40
N ALA A 33 0.43 -15.63 6.45
CA ALA A 33 -0.22 -15.22 7.68
C ALA A 33 -1.13 -16.33 8.22
N GLU A 34 -1.94 -17.00 7.40
CA GLU A 34 -2.81 -18.10 7.85
C GLU A 34 -2.06 -19.30 8.46
N SER A 35 -0.82 -19.55 8.01
CA SER A 35 0.02 -20.63 8.54
C SER A 35 0.48 -20.40 10.00
N SER A 36 0.41 -19.15 10.48
CA SER A 36 0.76 -18.77 11.84
C SER A 36 -0.42 -18.97 12.80
N LYS A 37 -0.26 -19.83 13.81
CA LYS A 37 -1.25 -20.05 14.90
C LYS A 37 -1.68 -18.76 15.63
N ARG A 38 -0.93 -17.66 15.49
CA ARG A 38 -1.23 -16.34 16.08
C ARG A 38 -2.13 -15.48 15.18
N ALA A 39 -2.24 -15.77 13.90
CA ALA A 39 -3.01 -15.01 12.91
C ALA A 39 -4.37 -15.65 12.57
N LYS A 40 -4.99 -16.33 13.56
CA LYS A 40 -6.29 -17.04 13.47
C LYS A 40 -7.51 -16.19 13.05
N ARG A 41 -7.32 -14.97 12.56
CA ARG A 41 -8.39 -14.12 12.04
C ARG A 41 -8.20 -13.73 10.56
N GLY A 42 -7.17 -14.22 9.87
CA GLY A 42 -6.96 -13.91 8.44
C GLY A 42 -6.74 -12.42 8.14
N LEU A 43 -6.54 -11.60 9.17
CA LEU A 43 -6.36 -10.15 9.04
C LEU A 43 -4.87 -9.87 8.82
N LEU A 44 -4.52 -9.41 7.62
CA LEU A 44 -3.22 -8.85 7.32
C LEU A 44 -3.04 -7.57 8.16
N SER A 45 -2.03 -7.53 9.04
CA SER A 45 -1.74 -6.34 9.84
C SER A 45 -1.24 -5.20 8.95
N VAL A 46 -1.50 -3.94 9.34
CA VAL A 46 -0.95 -2.74 8.66
C VAL A 46 0.56 -2.85 8.46
N ALA A 47 1.32 -3.30 9.48
CA ALA A 47 2.76 -3.45 9.36
C ALA A 47 3.17 -4.47 8.29
N LYS A 48 2.43 -5.58 8.16
CA LYS A 48 2.70 -6.59 7.12
C LYS A 48 2.32 -6.07 5.74
N PHE A 49 1.22 -5.31 5.61
CA PHE A 49 0.86 -4.65 4.36
C PHE A 49 1.93 -3.62 3.95
N LYS A 50 2.36 -2.75 4.86
CA LYS A 50 3.44 -1.77 4.60
C LYS A 50 4.78 -2.42 4.20
N ALA A 51 5.01 -3.68 4.59
CA ALA A 51 6.23 -4.40 4.22
C ALA A 51 6.20 -4.96 2.79
N ILE A 52 5.02 -5.16 2.21
CA ILE A 52 4.84 -5.69 0.85
C ILE A 52 4.33 -4.63 -0.14
N GLY A 53 3.71 -3.56 0.35
CA GLY A 53 3.16 -2.48 -0.46
C GLY A 53 4.13 -1.31 -0.62
N GLN A 54 3.99 -0.60 -1.72
CA GLN A 54 4.69 0.63 -2.03
C GLN A 54 3.91 1.84 -1.51
N LEU A 55 4.59 2.80 -0.89
CA LEU A 55 3.97 4.08 -0.53
C LEU A 55 3.86 4.93 -1.81
N ILE A 56 2.63 5.15 -2.26
CA ILE A 56 2.36 5.87 -3.53
C ILE A 56 1.86 7.30 -3.30
N TRP A 57 1.48 7.64 -2.06
CA TRP A 57 0.99 8.98 -1.75
C TRP A 57 1.14 9.33 -0.28
N THR A 58 1.50 10.58 0.00
CA THR A 58 1.48 11.18 1.35
C THR A 58 0.74 12.51 1.32
N ARG A 59 0.17 12.91 2.47
CA ARG A 59 -0.45 14.25 2.57
C ARG A 59 0.56 15.39 2.37
N GLU A 60 1.83 15.16 2.66
CA GLU A 60 2.89 16.17 2.58
C GLU A 60 3.39 16.36 1.14
N ASP A 61 3.59 15.27 0.41
CA ASP A 61 4.25 15.28 -0.90
C ASP A 61 3.28 15.05 -2.07
N GLY A 62 2.06 14.61 -1.79
CA GLY A 62 1.13 14.18 -2.82
C GLY A 62 1.50 12.80 -3.37
N GLU A 63 1.30 12.60 -4.67
CA GLU A 63 1.62 11.35 -5.35
C GLU A 63 3.14 11.16 -5.44
N LEU A 64 3.63 10.08 -4.86
CA LEU A 64 5.02 9.66 -4.94
C LEU A 64 5.20 8.85 -6.22
N THR A 65 5.47 9.56 -7.32
CA THR A 65 5.84 8.91 -8.59
C THR A 65 7.33 8.56 -8.57
N ASP A 66 7.68 7.31 -8.90
CA ASP A 66 9.06 6.90 -9.21
C ASP A 66 9.52 7.40 -10.60
N GLU A 67 8.62 8.08 -11.32
CA GLU A 67 8.88 8.63 -12.64
C GLU A 67 9.65 9.94 -12.53
N ILE A 68 10.90 9.89 -12.97
CA ILE A 68 11.63 11.06 -13.48
C ILE A 68 10.66 11.86 -14.36
N TRP A 69 10.21 13.00 -13.86
CA TRP A 69 9.44 13.99 -14.59
C TRP A 69 10.28 14.49 -15.78
N ASP A 70 10.23 13.81 -16.93
CA ASP A 70 10.83 14.32 -18.15
C ASP A 70 9.89 15.34 -18.77
N ASN A 71 10.02 16.60 -18.33
CA ASN A 71 9.31 17.76 -18.86
C ASN A 71 9.79 18.17 -20.27
N GLN A 72 10.17 17.22 -21.12
CA GLN A 72 10.54 17.47 -22.51
C GLN A 72 9.53 16.85 -23.46
N SER A 73 8.42 17.54 -23.74
CA SER A 73 7.99 17.77 -25.12
C SER A 73 6.69 18.58 -25.25
N GLY A 74 6.78 19.61 -26.08
CA GLY A 74 5.69 20.42 -26.62
C GLY A 74 5.88 21.89 -26.25
N GLY A 75 6.66 22.71 -26.96
CA GLY A 75 6.84 22.78 -28.41
C GLY A 75 6.20 24.07 -28.90
#